data_AF-A0A9N9VYM6-F1
#
_entry.id   AF-A0A9N9VYM6-F1
#
_cell.length_a   1.000
_cell.length_b   1.000
_cell.length_c   1.000
_cell.angle_alpha   90.00
_cell.angle_beta   90.00
_cell.angle_gamma   90.00
#
_symmetry.space_group_name_H-M   'P 1'
#
loop_
_entity.id
_entity.type
_entity.pdbx_description
1 polymer ?
#
loop_
_entity_poly.entity_id
_entity_poly.type
_entity_poly.pdbx_seq_one_letter_code
_entity_poly.pdbx_strand_id
1 'polypeptide(L)'
;MYFVKTDVSLFALSSFAAAQYAEDEHAGLSPRQLAEIAQEEYLAARDEYIEKRDIFRRAPRLMGTCQYFPKTKGKVCVRNGHGCGICTPNMAIGAPCPCGH
;
A
#
# COMPACT_ATOMS: atom_id res chain seq x y z
N MET A 1 -27.87 -22.36 -15.36
CA MET A 1 -27.28 -22.43 -13.99
C MET A 1 -26.42 -23.68 -13.85
N TYR A 2 -25.24 -23.72 -14.48
CA TYR A 2 -24.27 -24.82 -14.35
C TYR A 2 -22.84 -24.35 -13.98
N PHE A 3 -22.57 -23.04 -14.08
CA PHE A 3 -21.24 -22.47 -13.87
C PHE A 3 -20.82 -22.34 -12.39
N VAL A 4 -21.76 -22.15 -11.46
CA VAL A 4 -21.40 -21.89 -10.04
C VAL A 4 -20.83 -23.14 -9.35
N LYS A 5 -21.13 -24.35 -9.85
CA LYS A 5 -20.68 -25.61 -9.21
C LYS A 5 -19.21 -25.93 -9.50
N THR A 6 -18.66 -25.46 -10.63
CA THR A 6 -17.27 -25.74 -11.03
C THR A 6 -16.28 -24.83 -10.30
N ASP A 7 -16.65 -23.59 -10.01
CA ASP A 7 -15.75 -22.63 -9.37
C ASP A 7 -15.51 -22.98 -7.90
N VAL A 8 -16.56 -23.40 -7.19
CA VAL A 8 -16.47 -23.84 -5.78
C VAL A 8 -15.62 -25.10 -5.65
N SER A 9 -15.64 -25.99 -6.67
CA SER A 9 -14.86 -27.23 -6.65
C SER A 9 -13.38 -27.02 -6.99
N LEU A 10 -13.06 -26.07 -7.90
CA LEU A 10 -11.68 -25.65 -8.13
C LEU A 10 -11.06 -24.99 -6.89
N PHE A 11 -11.80 -24.10 -6.23
CA PHE A 11 -11.34 -23.45 -4.99
C PHE A 11 -11.17 -24.42 -3.82
N ALA A 12 -12.05 -25.41 -3.70
CA ALA A 12 -11.93 -26.46 -2.69
C ALA A 12 -10.68 -27.32 -2.95
N LEU A 13 -10.47 -27.79 -4.18
CA LEU A 13 -9.31 -28.60 -4.54
C LEU A 13 -7.98 -27.85 -4.37
N SER A 14 -7.92 -26.57 -4.73
CA SER A 14 -6.72 -25.76 -4.48
C SER A 14 -6.44 -25.56 -2.98
N SER A 15 -7.49 -25.45 -2.16
CA SER A 15 -7.34 -25.29 -0.71
C SER A 15 -6.77 -26.55 -0.06
N PHE A 16 -7.21 -27.74 -0.47
CA PHE A 16 -6.68 -29.00 0.04
C PHE A 16 -5.25 -29.27 -0.44
N ALA A 17 -4.90 -28.89 -1.67
CA ALA A 17 -3.53 -29.00 -2.16
C ALA A 17 -2.58 -28.06 -1.41
N ALA A 18 -2.98 -26.80 -1.17
CA ALA A 18 -2.17 -25.84 -0.42
C ALA A 18 -1.95 -26.23 1.05
N ALA A 19 -2.94 -26.86 1.68
CA ALA A 19 -2.80 -27.36 3.05
C ALA A 19 -1.77 -28.50 3.15
N GLN A 20 -1.66 -29.37 2.15
CA GLN A 20 -0.67 -30.45 2.12
C GLN A 20 0.76 -29.93 2.01
N TYR A 21 1.00 -28.83 1.26
CA TYR A 21 2.33 -28.21 1.18
C TYR A 21 2.68 -27.37 2.42
N ALA A 22 1.68 -26.79 3.11
CA ALA A 22 1.91 -26.06 4.35
C ALA A 22 2.29 -26.98 5.53
N GLU A 23 1.82 -28.23 5.52
CA GLU A 23 2.21 -29.21 6.54
C GLU A 23 3.63 -29.73 6.34
N ASP A 24 4.13 -29.85 5.11
CA ASP A 24 5.47 -30.40 4.81
C ASP A 24 6.63 -29.47 5.21
N GLU A 25 6.44 -28.14 5.23
CA GLU A 25 7.48 -27.21 5.72
C GLU A 25 7.61 -27.17 7.25
N HIS A 26 6.65 -27.75 7.98
CA HIS A 26 6.59 -27.71 9.44
C HIS A 26 6.50 -29.11 10.10
N ALA A 27 6.52 -30.19 9.31
CA ALA A 27 6.34 -31.58 9.75
C ALA A 27 7.40 -32.11 10.74
N GLY A 28 8.45 -31.35 11.05
CA GLY A 28 9.52 -31.73 11.97
C GLY A 28 9.76 -30.76 13.14
N LEU A 29 9.03 -29.66 13.22
CA LEU A 29 9.28 -28.60 14.21
C LEU A 29 8.34 -28.77 15.40
N SER A 30 8.91 -28.79 16.60
CA SER A 30 8.12 -28.76 17.83
C SER A 30 7.30 -27.46 17.91
N PRO A 31 6.14 -27.44 18.58
CA PRO A 31 5.32 -26.23 18.73
C PRO A 31 6.09 -25.03 19.33
N ARG A 32 7.16 -25.30 20.09
CA ARG A 32 8.07 -24.27 20.61
C ARG A 32 8.93 -23.65 19.52
N GLN A 33 9.49 -24.46 18.62
CA GLN A 33 10.29 -23.97 17.49
C GLN A 33 9.44 -23.18 16.51
N LEU A 34 8.19 -23.59 16.27
CA LEU A 34 7.25 -22.82 15.45
C LEU A 34 6.92 -21.46 16.08
N ALA A 35 6.78 -21.40 17.41
CA ALA A 35 6.55 -20.14 18.12
C ALA A 35 7.79 -19.23 18.08
N GLU A 36 8.99 -19.78 18.17
CA GLU A 36 10.26 -19.03 18.04
C GLU A 36 10.42 -18.45 16.63
N ILE A 37 10.19 -19.25 15.59
CA ILE A 37 10.24 -18.79 14.18
C ILE A 37 9.20 -17.69 13.94
N ALA A 38 7.94 -17.90 14.36
CA ALA A 38 6.89 -16.90 14.19
C ALA A 38 7.20 -15.60 14.97
N GLN A 39 7.86 -15.70 16.12
CA GLN A 39 8.29 -14.54 16.89
C GLN A 39 9.41 -13.77 16.18
N GLU A 40 10.40 -14.47 15.62
CA GLU A 40 11.48 -13.87 14.85
C GLU A 40 10.96 -13.19 13.58
N GLU A 41 10.07 -13.85 12.84
CA GLU A 41 9.40 -13.29 11.67
C GLU A 41 8.57 -12.04 12.03
N TYR A 42 7.85 -12.07 13.15
CA TYR A 42 7.11 -10.90 13.63
C TYR A 42 8.04 -9.72 13.96
N LEU A 43 9.18 -9.97 14.61
CA LEU A 43 10.16 -8.93 14.93
C LEU A 43 10.77 -8.33 13.65
N ALA A 44 11.14 -9.16 12.68
CA ALA A 44 11.63 -8.71 11.38
C ALA A 44 10.59 -7.86 10.63
N ALA A 45 9.34 -8.33 10.56
CA ALA A 45 8.25 -7.59 9.90
C ALA A 45 7.94 -6.26 10.61
N ARG A 46 8.04 -6.22 11.94
CA ARG A 46 7.87 -4.99 12.73
C ARG A 46 8.96 -3.97 12.40
N ASP A 47 10.21 -4.38 12.32
CA ASP A 47 11.32 -3.49 12.02
C ASP A 47 11.22 -2.95 10.58
N GLU A 48 10.86 -3.82 9.62
CA GLU A 48 10.61 -3.41 8.23
C GLU A 48 9.44 -2.42 8.14
N TYR A 49 8.36 -2.62 8.91
CA TYR A 49 7.26 -1.66 8.99
C TYR A 49 7.71 -0.30 9.54
N ILE A 50 8.53 -0.28 10.60
CA ILE A 50 9.05 0.95 11.18
C ILE A 50 9.90 1.70 10.17
N GLU A 51 10.79 1.00 9.45
CA GLU A 51 11.64 1.58 8.41
C GLU A 51 10.78 2.19 7.28
N LYS A 52 9.84 1.43 6.72
CA LYS A 52 8.94 1.90 5.65
C LYS A 52 8.07 3.07 6.11
N ARG A 53 7.58 3.05 7.35
CA ARG A 53 6.80 4.15 7.93
C ARG A 53 7.64 5.41 8.05
N ASP A 54 8.89 5.28 8.49
CA ASP A 54 9.80 6.41 8.63
C ASP A 54 10.21 6.97 7.27
N ILE A 55 10.41 6.12 6.25
CA ILE A 55 10.58 6.54 4.86
C ILE A 55 9.35 7.30 4.38
N PHE A 56 8.13 6.79 4.61
CA PHE A 56 6.91 7.48 4.20
C PHE A 56 6.69 8.81 4.94
N ARG A 57 7.13 8.89 6.20
CA ARG A 57 7.07 10.13 7.00
C ARG A 57 8.10 11.16 6.55
N ARG A 58 9.29 10.71 6.12
CA ARG A 58 10.37 11.55 5.58
C ARG A 58 10.18 11.88 4.10
N ALA A 59 9.41 11.07 3.37
CA ALA A 59 9.07 11.34 1.99
C ALA A 59 8.49 12.75 1.95
N PRO A 60 9.10 13.66 1.16
CA PRO A 60 8.66 15.03 1.14
C PRO A 60 7.22 14.96 0.68
N ARG A 61 6.29 15.44 1.53
CA ARG A 61 4.88 15.54 1.18
C ARG A 61 4.87 16.15 -0.21
N LEU A 62 4.44 15.37 -1.19
CA LEU A 62 4.27 15.79 -2.57
C LEU A 62 3.09 16.75 -2.61
N MET A 63 3.15 17.83 -1.83
CA MET A 63 2.05 18.74 -1.55
C MET A 63 2.56 20.11 -1.94
N GLY A 64 1.95 20.68 -2.98
CA GLY A 64 2.07 22.08 -3.32
C GLY A 64 0.95 22.88 -2.66
N THR A 65 0.89 24.15 -3.01
CA THR A 65 -0.23 25.03 -2.68
C THR A 65 -0.94 25.48 -3.94
N CYS A 66 -2.27 25.54 -3.90
CA CYS A 66 -3.05 26.06 -5.01
C CYS A 66 -2.86 27.58 -5.13
N GLN A 67 -2.39 28.01 -6.30
CA GLN A 67 -2.27 29.43 -6.65
C GLN A 67 -3.05 29.73 -7.93
N TYR A 68 -3.55 30.95 -8.04
CA TYR A 68 -4.24 31.40 -9.24
C TYR A 68 -3.22 31.90 -10.27
N PHE A 69 -3.22 31.31 -11.48
CA PHE A 69 -2.36 31.76 -12.57
C PHE A 69 -3.18 32.55 -13.60
N PRO A 70 -2.85 33.84 -13.82
CA PRO A 70 -3.60 34.67 -14.77
C PRO A 70 -3.46 34.19 -16.22
N LYS A 71 -2.35 33.53 -16.57
CA LYS A 71 -2.08 33.04 -17.93
C LYS A 71 -2.96 31.85 -18.34
N THR A 72 -3.33 30.99 -17.40
CA THR A 72 -4.12 29.78 -17.68
C THR A 72 -5.59 29.92 -17.27
N LYS A 73 -5.99 31.10 -16.75
CA LYS A 73 -7.34 31.35 -16.19
C LYS A 73 -7.79 30.23 -15.23
N GLY A 74 -6.85 29.65 -14.49
CA GLY A 74 -7.07 28.45 -13.69
C GLY A 74 -6.22 28.42 -12.42
N LYS A 75 -6.61 27.54 -11.50
CA LYS A 75 -5.86 27.27 -10.27
C LYS A 75 -4.83 26.17 -10.56
N VAL A 76 -3.56 26.45 -10.31
CA VAL A 76 -2.44 25.53 -10.55
C VAL A 76 -1.80 25.22 -9.21
N CYS A 77 -1.41 23.96 -9.02
CA CYS A 77 -0.68 23.51 -7.86
C CYS A 77 0.79 23.90 -8.02
N VAL A 78 1.33 24.65 -7.06
CA VAL A 78 2.73 25.14 -7.09
C VAL A 78 3.51 24.55 -5.93
N ARG A 79 4.70 24.06 -6.23
CA ARG A 79 5.66 23.62 -5.21
C ARG A 79 7.04 24.16 -5.55
N ASN A 80 7.67 24.80 -4.57
CA ASN A 80 9.00 25.41 -4.73
C ASN A 80 9.11 26.34 -5.96
N GLY A 81 8.04 27.08 -6.28
CA GLY A 81 8.01 27.99 -7.44
C GLY A 81 7.75 27.32 -8.80
N HIS A 82 7.62 25.99 -8.86
CA HIS A 82 7.29 25.25 -10.07
C HIS A 82 5.84 24.74 -10.03
N GLY A 83 5.14 24.88 -11.15
CA GLY A 83 3.82 24.28 -11.33
C GLY A 83 3.96 22.76 -11.44
N CYS A 84 3.24 22.01 -10.60
CA CYS A 84 3.36 20.56 -10.48
C CYS A 84 2.05 19.81 -10.79
N GLY A 85 0.96 20.52 -11.11
CA GLY A 85 -0.35 19.92 -11.37
C GLY A 85 -1.48 20.94 -11.40
N ILE A 86 -2.70 20.49 -11.68
CA ILE A 86 -3.90 21.34 -11.72
C ILE A 86 -4.67 21.15 -10.42
N CYS A 87 -5.13 22.27 -9.83
CA CYS A 87 -5.99 22.21 -8.65
C CYS A 87 -7.41 21.82 -9.05
N THR A 88 -8.11 21.08 -8.19
CA THR A 88 -9.53 20.81 -8.41
C THR A 88 -10.32 22.12 -8.40
N PRO A 89 -11.40 22.24 -9.19
CA PRO A 89 -12.13 23.51 -9.34
C PRO A 89 -12.65 24.08 -8.01
N ASN A 90 -12.97 23.19 -7.07
CA ASN A 90 -13.54 23.52 -5.75
C ASN A 90 -12.50 23.80 -4.66
N MET A 91 -11.18 23.68 -4.93
CA MET A 91 -10.16 24.00 -3.92
C MET A 91 -10.00 25.50 -3.71
N ALA A 92 -9.82 25.91 -2.44
CA ALA A 92 -9.47 27.28 -2.09
C ALA A 92 -8.02 27.62 -2.49
N ILE A 93 -7.73 28.90 -2.71
CA ILE A 93 -6.36 29.39 -2.91
C ILE A 93 -5.61 29.18 -1.59
N GLY A 94 -4.41 28.58 -1.66
CA GLY A 94 -3.63 28.18 -0.49
C GLY A 94 -3.96 26.79 0.06
N ALA A 95 -4.97 26.09 -0.48
CA ALA A 95 -5.23 24.71 -0.10
C ALA A 95 -4.06 23.79 -0.52
N PRO A 96 -3.72 22.77 0.29
CA PRO A 96 -2.72 21.77 -0.08
C PRO A 96 -3.23 20.95 -1.26
N CYS A 97 -2.39 20.76 -2.27
CA CYS A 97 -2.71 19.99 -3.46
C CYS A 97 -1.61 18.96 -3.75
N PRO A 98 -1.96 17.72 -4.15
CA PRO A 98 -0.96 16.71 -4.46
C PRO A 98 -0.20 17.06 -5.76
N CYS A 99 1.11 17.26 -5.64
CA CYS A 99 2.08 17.35 -6.73
C CYS A 99 2.58 15.94 -7.09
N GLY A 100 1.76 15.18 -7.79
CA GLY A 100 2.10 13.81 -8.17
C GLY A 100 1.34 13.39 -9.41
N HIS A 101 1.73 13.94 -10.56
CA HIS A 101 1.70 13.28 -11.87
C HIS A 101 2.50 14.09 -12.88
#